data_AF-A0A4R3TVY9-F1
#
_entry.id   AF-A0A4R3TVY9-F1
#
_cell.length_a   1.000
_cell.length_b   1.000
_cell.length_c   1.000
_cell.angle_alpha   90.00
_cell.angle_beta   90.00
_cell.angle_gamma   90.00
#
_symmetry.space_group_name_H-M   'P 1'
#
loop_
_entity.id
_entity.type
_entity.pdbx_description
1 polymer ?
#
loop_
_entity_poly.entity_id
_entity_poly.type
_entity_poly.pdbx_seq_one_letter_code
_entity_poly.pdbx_strand_id
1 'polypeptide(L)'
;MCDDKANNPHDPDRRTVLQAAGAALVVGMAATSAVPASAQTAGEMPAASRNSAPLGARLQGIQHFGVTVQNMDRAFEFYTEVLGGSEVMRDGDFQGEAIHNTLLTDQEIEARKRRVNPRTMGVPDLKGGGQRLDVRFIQFDNVVIELLQYRDATQPMGKGDSFAEPHDHMSPAYPRSMHICFYIREDVDFNQFVRDLEAESARRGMTQVRANRVITVTSEQERLAAPMSANTNRITAGKSNGWSLIYCKGPEGEQLEFVQALGPVKKTFEEALSARRSKLAAN
;
A
#
# COMPACT_ATOMS: atom_id res chain seq x y z
N MET A 1 0.33 14.68 -50.59
CA MET A 1 1.69 14.48 -51.12
C MET A 1 2.64 14.70 -49.96
N CYS A 2 3.47 13.69 -49.71
CA CYS A 2 4.46 13.52 -48.65
C CYS A 2 5.36 14.78 -48.45
N ASP A 3 6.05 15.02 -47.33
CA ASP A 3 6.90 14.05 -46.64
C ASP A 3 7.36 14.53 -45.24
N ASP A 4 7.92 13.54 -44.54
CA ASP A 4 8.36 13.44 -43.16
C ASP A 4 9.47 14.39 -42.64
N LYS A 5 9.40 14.56 -41.30
CA LYS A 5 10.44 14.67 -40.25
C LYS A 5 11.93 14.81 -40.63
N ALA A 6 12.65 15.62 -39.84
CA ALA A 6 13.87 15.14 -39.17
C ALA A 6 14.31 16.02 -37.96
N ASN A 7 14.40 15.37 -36.80
CA ASN A 7 15.50 15.39 -35.83
C ASN A 7 16.13 16.72 -35.39
N ASN A 8 15.87 17.10 -34.14
CA ASN A 8 16.86 17.78 -33.32
C ASN A 8 17.24 16.89 -32.11
N PRO A 9 18.50 16.41 -31.96
CA PRO A 9 18.90 15.43 -30.93
C PRO A 9 19.15 15.99 -29.52
N HIS A 10 18.77 17.23 -29.22
CA HIS A 10 19.13 17.92 -27.97
C HIS A 10 17.92 18.46 -27.21
N ASP A 11 16.95 17.59 -26.92
CA ASP A 11 15.90 17.89 -25.95
C ASP A 11 16.20 17.23 -24.59
N PRO A 12 16.61 17.99 -23.56
CA PRO A 12 16.96 17.47 -22.24
C PRO A 12 15.76 16.99 -21.41
N ASP A 13 14.51 17.14 -21.88
CA ASP A 13 13.31 16.86 -21.08
C ASP A 13 12.91 15.37 -20.97
N ARG A 14 13.66 14.44 -21.57
CA ARG A 14 13.34 13.00 -21.48
C ARG A 14 14.01 12.24 -20.34
N ARG A 15 14.85 12.88 -19.52
CA ARG A 15 15.52 12.22 -18.37
C ARG A 15 14.90 12.51 -17.00
N THR A 16 13.83 13.30 -16.92
CA THR A 16 13.40 13.92 -15.65
C THR A 16 12.13 13.34 -15.03
N VAL A 17 11.53 12.29 -15.61
CA VAL A 17 10.24 11.77 -15.12
C VAL A 17 10.37 10.50 -14.24
N LEU A 18 11.57 9.93 -14.08
CA LEU A 18 11.80 8.75 -13.21
C LEU A 18 12.67 9.02 -11.98
N GLN A 19 13.02 10.28 -11.69
CA GLN A 19 13.69 10.67 -10.44
C GLN A 19 12.74 11.24 -9.38
N ALA A 20 11.46 11.45 -9.70
CA ALA A 20 10.50 12.11 -8.80
C ALA A 20 9.86 11.20 -7.74
N ALA A 21 10.05 9.87 -7.79
CA ALA A 21 9.52 8.95 -6.78
C ALA A 21 10.53 8.55 -5.67
N GLY A 22 11.74 9.13 -5.69
CA GLY A 22 12.89 8.63 -4.90
C GLY A 22 13.54 9.60 -3.92
N ALA A 23 13.01 10.80 -3.67
CA ALA A 23 13.64 11.75 -2.75
C ALA A 23 12.61 12.58 -1.98
N ALA A 24 12.01 12.00 -0.93
CA ALA A 24 11.42 12.79 0.15
C ALA A 24 12.50 13.05 1.20
N LEU A 25 13.09 14.24 1.12
CA LEU A 25 14.05 14.78 2.07
C LEU A 25 13.40 14.95 3.45
N VAL A 26 14.07 14.39 4.45
CA VAL A 26 13.98 14.85 5.85
C VAL A 26 14.45 16.30 5.90
N VAL A 27 13.65 17.21 6.48
CA VAL A 27 14.06 18.29 7.40
C VAL A 27 12.82 19.09 7.84
N GLY A 28 12.68 19.35 9.15
CA GLY A 28 11.85 20.47 9.59
C GLY A 28 11.42 20.60 11.05
N MET A 29 12.28 20.46 12.07
CA MET A 29 12.09 21.19 13.34
C MET A 29 13.41 21.83 13.80
N ALA A 30 13.43 23.16 13.88
CA ALA A 30 14.40 23.95 14.65
C ALA A 30 13.95 23.96 16.14
N ALA A 31 14.78 24.04 17.18
CA ALA A 31 16.05 24.75 17.30
C ALA A 31 16.90 24.27 18.51
N THR A 32 18.17 24.71 18.49
CA THR A 32 19.14 24.87 19.61
C THR A 32 19.90 23.65 20.16
N SER A 33 21.09 23.40 19.61
CA SER A 33 22.38 23.58 20.29
C SER A 33 23.49 22.96 19.43
N ALA A 34 24.55 23.74 19.19
CA ALA A 34 25.68 23.33 18.36
C ALA A 34 26.48 22.22 19.05
N VAL A 35 26.46 21.02 18.46
CA VAL A 35 27.41 19.93 18.72
C VAL A 35 28.12 19.68 17.39
N PRO A 36 29.47 19.60 17.35
CA PRO A 36 30.17 19.41 16.09
C PRO A 36 29.76 18.06 15.49
N ALA A 37 29.25 18.11 14.27
CA ALA A 37 28.98 16.94 13.43
C ALA A 37 30.32 16.33 12.97
N SER A 38 31.01 15.66 13.88
CA SER A 38 32.15 14.80 13.59
C SER A 38 31.77 13.36 13.91
N ALA A 39 30.85 12.81 13.12
CA ALA A 39 30.55 11.38 13.07
C ALA A 39 29.82 11.02 11.77
N GLN A 40 30.42 11.29 10.61
CA GLN A 40 30.02 10.63 9.38
C GLN A 40 31.24 10.07 8.66
N THR A 41 31.01 8.93 8.01
CA THR A 41 31.91 8.11 7.19
C THR A 41 32.82 7.12 7.90
N ALA A 42 32.23 6.23 8.71
CA ALA A 42 32.65 4.83 8.68
C ALA A 42 31.81 4.09 7.62
N GLY A 43 32.40 3.81 6.46
CA GLY A 43 32.06 2.64 5.64
C GLY A 43 30.79 2.66 4.77
N GLU A 44 30.47 3.74 4.04
CA GLU A 44 29.55 3.58 2.90
C GLU A 44 30.31 3.04 1.67
N MET A 45 29.92 1.84 1.22
CA MET A 45 30.43 1.23 -0.01
C MET A 45 30.25 2.15 -1.24
N PRO A 46 31.25 2.29 -2.12
CA PRO A 46 31.11 3.02 -3.38
C PRO A 46 29.89 2.55 -4.19
N ALA A 47 29.20 3.47 -4.88
CA ALA A 47 27.99 3.13 -5.66
C ALA A 47 28.25 1.98 -6.68
N ALA A 48 29.44 1.94 -7.27
CA ALA A 48 29.85 0.86 -8.18
C ALA A 48 29.89 -0.52 -7.48
N SER A 49 30.33 -0.61 -6.22
CA SER A 49 30.33 -1.89 -5.50
C SER A 49 28.93 -2.27 -5.02
N ARG A 50 28.07 -1.31 -4.69
CA ARG A 50 26.64 -1.53 -4.41
C ARG A 50 25.91 -2.13 -5.63
N ASN A 51 26.21 -1.65 -6.83
CA ASN A 51 25.63 -2.17 -8.07
C ASN A 51 26.07 -3.61 -8.39
N SER A 52 27.19 -4.08 -7.85
CA SER A 52 27.66 -5.46 -7.98
C SER A 52 27.27 -6.38 -6.81
N ALA A 53 26.73 -5.84 -5.71
CA ALA A 53 26.38 -6.62 -4.52
C ALA A 53 25.27 -7.67 -4.81
N PRO A 54 25.08 -8.69 -3.96
CA PRO A 54 23.93 -9.59 -4.07
C PRO A 54 22.60 -8.81 -4.09
N LEU A 55 21.60 -9.29 -4.83
CA LEU A 55 20.34 -8.55 -5.07
C LEU A 55 19.70 -8.04 -3.76
N GLY A 56 19.63 -8.90 -2.73
CA GLY A 56 19.05 -8.53 -1.44
C GLY A 56 19.81 -7.44 -0.68
N ALA A 57 21.11 -7.25 -0.97
CA ALA A 57 21.93 -6.17 -0.40
C ALA A 57 21.78 -4.85 -1.16
N ARG A 58 21.18 -4.87 -2.36
CA ARG A 58 20.85 -3.66 -3.13
C ARG A 58 19.53 -3.03 -2.67
N LEU A 59 18.67 -3.81 -2.02
CA LEU A 59 17.38 -3.34 -1.49
C LEU A 59 17.57 -2.66 -0.13
N GLN A 60 17.06 -1.44 -0.01
CA GLN A 60 17.00 -0.75 1.28
C GLN A 60 15.85 -1.29 2.14
N GLY A 61 14.67 -1.48 1.54
CA GLY A 61 13.47 -1.93 2.22
C GLY A 61 12.25 -1.92 1.30
N ILE A 62 11.06 -2.01 1.90
CA ILE A 62 9.79 -1.78 1.22
C ILE A 62 9.52 -0.28 1.29
N GLN A 63 9.15 0.34 0.16
CA GLN A 63 8.80 1.76 0.10
C GLN A 63 7.30 1.94 0.33
N HIS A 64 6.47 1.28 -0.50
CA HIS A 64 5.01 1.31 -0.40
C HIS A 64 4.36 -0.05 -0.72
N PHE A 65 3.08 -0.16 -0.40
CA PHE A 65 2.16 -1.15 -0.97
C PHE A 65 1.10 -0.46 -1.80
N GLY A 66 0.83 -0.98 -3.00
CA GLY A 66 -0.23 -0.51 -3.88
C GLY A 66 -1.59 -1.16 -3.56
N VAL A 67 -2.64 -0.35 -3.53
CA VAL A 67 -4.05 -0.78 -3.36
C VAL A 67 -4.86 -0.19 -4.51
N THR A 68 -5.35 -1.04 -5.39
CA THR A 68 -6.26 -0.61 -6.46
C THR A 68 -7.66 -0.38 -5.90
N VAL A 69 -8.25 0.78 -6.16
CA VAL A 69 -9.52 1.23 -5.58
C VAL A 69 -10.57 1.57 -6.64
N GLN A 70 -11.85 1.42 -6.29
CA GLN A 70 -12.97 1.90 -7.12
C GLN A 70 -13.18 3.40 -6.95
N ASN A 71 -13.04 3.90 -5.72
CA ASN A 71 -13.25 5.31 -5.42
C ASN A 71 -12.06 5.85 -4.63
N MET A 72 -11.23 6.63 -5.31
CA MET A 72 -10.02 7.21 -4.73
C MET A 72 -10.33 8.15 -3.57
N ASP A 73 -11.38 8.98 -3.66
CA ASP A 73 -11.69 9.93 -2.59
C ASP A 73 -12.20 9.24 -1.32
N ARG A 74 -13.04 8.21 -1.46
CA ARG A 74 -13.53 7.40 -0.32
C ARG A 74 -12.38 6.63 0.34
N ALA A 75 -11.56 5.96 -0.45
CA ALA A 75 -10.40 5.24 0.08
C ALA A 75 -9.43 6.22 0.77
N PHE A 76 -9.16 7.37 0.14
CA PHE A 76 -8.31 8.41 0.72
C PHE A 76 -8.85 8.91 2.07
N GLU A 77 -10.16 9.21 2.16
CA GLU A 77 -10.80 9.60 3.42
C GLU A 77 -10.65 8.51 4.49
N PHE A 78 -10.82 7.23 4.15
CA PHE A 78 -10.62 6.16 5.12
C PHE A 78 -9.19 6.11 5.67
N TYR A 79 -8.20 6.05 4.79
CA TYR A 79 -6.80 5.89 5.22
C TYR A 79 -6.26 7.13 5.94
N THR A 80 -6.83 8.31 5.71
CA THR A 80 -6.41 9.55 6.38
C THR A 80 -7.27 9.87 7.60
N GLU A 81 -8.59 9.99 7.44
CA GLU A 81 -9.49 10.48 8.47
C GLU A 81 -9.95 9.39 9.46
N VAL A 82 -9.99 8.13 9.04
CA VAL A 82 -10.35 7.01 9.93
C VAL A 82 -9.12 6.37 10.54
N LEU A 83 -8.09 6.11 9.72
CA LEU A 83 -6.87 5.43 10.18
C LEU A 83 -5.74 6.36 10.61
N GLY A 84 -5.83 7.67 10.32
CA GLY A 84 -4.87 8.67 10.77
C GLY A 84 -3.61 8.79 9.91
N GLY A 85 -3.61 8.27 8.69
CA GLY A 85 -2.50 8.45 7.74
C GLY A 85 -2.39 9.90 7.25
N SER A 86 -1.21 10.30 6.78
CA SER A 86 -0.95 11.64 6.23
C SER A 86 -0.71 11.59 4.72
N GLU A 87 -1.36 12.46 3.94
CA GLU A 87 -1.09 12.56 2.50
C GLU A 87 0.35 13.03 2.27
N VAL A 88 1.10 12.25 1.48
CA VAL A 88 2.45 12.61 1.04
C VAL A 88 2.36 13.42 -0.25
N MET A 89 1.67 12.87 -1.24
CA MET A 89 1.45 13.49 -2.54
C MET A 89 0.29 12.82 -3.29
N ARG A 90 -0.19 13.51 -4.31
CA ARG A 90 -1.15 13.01 -5.30
C ARG A 90 -0.69 13.37 -6.70
N ASP A 91 -0.91 12.46 -7.63
CA ASP A 91 -0.65 12.69 -9.05
C ASP A 91 -1.62 11.83 -9.87
N GLY A 92 -1.66 12.01 -11.18
CA GLY A 92 -2.46 11.15 -12.02
C GLY A 92 -2.51 11.58 -13.46
N ASP A 93 -3.59 11.16 -14.13
CA ASP A 93 -3.70 11.23 -15.58
C ASP A 93 -2.56 10.49 -16.31
N PHE A 94 -1.95 9.49 -15.66
CA PHE A 94 -0.86 8.74 -16.25
C PHE A 94 -1.35 7.90 -17.43
N GLN A 95 -0.68 8.10 -18.56
CA GLN A 95 -0.92 7.40 -19.83
C GLN A 95 0.33 7.46 -20.71
N GLY A 96 0.33 6.70 -21.80
CA GLY A 96 1.43 6.56 -22.74
C GLY A 96 2.12 5.21 -22.67
N GLU A 97 2.90 4.91 -23.71
CA GLU A 97 3.54 3.60 -23.91
C GLU A 97 4.50 3.22 -22.78
N ALA A 98 5.27 4.18 -22.24
CA ALA A 98 6.25 3.89 -21.19
C ALA A 98 5.59 3.34 -19.92
N ILE A 99 4.58 4.05 -19.38
CA ILE A 99 3.88 3.61 -18.17
C ILE A 99 3.05 2.34 -18.41
N HIS A 100 2.42 2.23 -19.59
CA HIS A 100 1.72 1.00 -19.96
C HIS A 100 2.65 -0.20 -19.93
N ASN A 101 3.82 -0.11 -20.57
CA ASN A 101 4.77 -1.21 -20.63
C ASN A 101 5.34 -1.53 -19.24
N THR A 102 5.64 -0.52 -18.43
CA THR A 102 6.16 -0.72 -17.06
C THR A 102 5.19 -1.54 -16.21
N LEU A 103 3.88 -1.33 -16.34
CA LEU A 103 2.88 -1.94 -15.47
C LEU A 103 2.25 -3.23 -16.04
N LEU A 104 2.10 -3.35 -17.37
CA LEU A 104 1.15 -4.28 -17.98
C LEU A 104 1.74 -5.26 -19.01
N THR A 105 3.02 -5.13 -19.37
CA THR A 105 3.63 -5.93 -20.47
C THR A 105 3.46 -7.44 -20.29
N ASP A 106 3.63 -7.96 -19.07
CA ASP A 106 3.48 -9.39 -18.80
C ASP A 106 2.07 -9.91 -19.15
N GLN A 107 1.04 -9.16 -18.74
CA GLN A 107 -0.35 -9.53 -19.01
C GLN A 107 -0.75 -9.35 -20.47
N GLU A 108 -0.16 -8.37 -21.17
CA GLU A 108 -0.31 -8.28 -22.62
C GLU A 108 0.26 -9.52 -23.34
N ILE A 109 1.43 -9.99 -22.93
CA ILE A 109 2.06 -11.20 -23.49
C ILE A 109 1.16 -12.42 -23.26
N GLU A 110 0.62 -12.58 -22.05
CA GLU A 110 -0.26 -13.70 -21.73
C GLU A 110 -1.58 -13.64 -22.53
N ALA A 111 -2.17 -12.46 -22.70
CA ALA A 111 -3.36 -12.28 -23.54
C ALA A 111 -3.10 -12.69 -25.00
N ARG A 112 -1.95 -12.29 -25.57
CA ARG A 112 -1.54 -12.70 -26.93
C ARG A 112 -1.34 -14.20 -27.05
N LYS A 113 -0.66 -14.82 -26.08
CA LYS A 113 -0.44 -16.27 -26.03
C LYS A 113 -1.76 -17.04 -25.97
N ARG A 114 -2.72 -16.56 -25.18
CA ARG A 114 -4.08 -17.13 -25.06
C ARG A 114 -5.02 -16.76 -26.22
N ARG A 115 -4.62 -15.80 -27.07
CA ARG A 115 -5.44 -15.24 -28.15
C ARG A 115 -6.77 -14.67 -27.64
N VAL A 116 -6.74 -13.99 -26.50
CA VAL A 116 -7.90 -13.29 -25.92
C VAL A 116 -7.67 -11.79 -25.93
N ASN A 117 -8.76 -11.01 -25.79
CA ASN A 117 -8.67 -9.56 -25.68
C ASN A 117 -8.00 -9.18 -24.34
N PRO A 118 -6.92 -8.38 -24.31
CA PRO A 118 -6.25 -7.99 -23.07
C PRO A 118 -7.19 -7.34 -22.03
N ARG A 119 -8.23 -6.62 -22.48
CA ARG A 119 -9.22 -6.01 -21.57
C ARG A 119 -9.94 -7.04 -20.70
N THR A 120 -10.18 -8.25 -21.21
CA THR A 120 -10.81 -9.33 -20.42
C THR A 120 -9.86 -9.95 -19.39
N MET A 121 -8.59 -9.52 -19.38
CA MET A 121 -7.57 -9.87 -18.37
C MET A 121 -7.22 -8.66 -17.48
N GLY A 122 -8.01 -7.59 -17.52
CA GLY A 122 -7.79 -6.41 -16.70
C GLY A 122 -6.66 -5.51 -17.20
N VAL A 123 -6.29 -5.56 -18.48
CA VAL A 123 -5.30 -4.64 -19.07
C VAL A 123 -6.02 -3.40 -19.62
N PRO A 124 -5.89 -2.22 -18.97
CA PRO A 124 -6.44 -0.96 -19.49
C PRO A 124 -5.60 -0.43 -20.66
N ASP A 125 -6.21 0.36 -21.54
CA ASP A 125 -5.51 1.05 -22.63
C ASP A 125 -4.86 2.35 -22.12
N LEU A 126 -3.78 2.21 -21.34
CA LEU A 126 -2.92 3.36 -21.01
C LEU A 126 -2.10 3.81 -22.21
N LYS A 127 -1.74 2.90 -23.13
CA LYS A 127 -0.83 3.20 -24.26
C LYS A 127 -1.47 4.17 -25.25
N GLY A 128 -2.71 3.90 -25.66
CA GLY A 128 -3.51 4.76 -26.52
C GLY A 128 -4.27 5.85 -25.78
N GLY A 129 -4.23 5.84 -24.44
CA GLY A 129 -4.90 6.84 -23.62
C GLY A 129 -6.42 6.68 -23.61
N GLY A 130 -6.95 5.47 -23.78
CA GLY A 130 -8.35 5.17 -23.48
C GLY A 130 -8.66 5.23 -21.98
N GLN A 131 -7.69 4.83 -21.15
CA GLN A 131 -7.75 4.87 -19.68
C GLN A 131 -6.64 5.74 -19.08
N ARG A 132 -6.76 6.07 -17.80
CA ARG A 132 -5.81 6.83 -16.98
C ARG A 132 -5.55 6.10 -15.67
N LEU A 133 -4.33 6.22 -15.16
CA LEU A 133 -3.98 5.84 -13.80
C LEU A 133 -3.79 7.10 -12.95
N ASP A 134 -4.51 7.18 -11.84
CA ASP A 134 -4.32 8.18 -10.80
C ASP A 134 -3.77 7.53 -9.53
N VAL A 135 -2.95 8.27 -8.77
CA VAL A 135 -2.29 7.77 -7.56
C VAL A 135 -2.38 8.74 -6.38
N ARG A 136 -2.44 8.20 -5.16
CA ARG A 136 -2.23 8.97 -3.92
C ARG A 136 -1.39 8.19 -2.94
N PHE A 137 -0.42 8.85 -2.33
CA PHE A 137 0.48 8.26 -1.36
C PHE A 137 0.14 8.74 0.05
N ILE A 138 0.00 7.80 0.97
CA ILE A 138 -0.42 8.05 2.36
C ILE A 138 0.62 7.42 3.29
N GLN A 139 1.25 8.24 4.13
CA GLN A 139 2.27 7.82 5.09
C GLN A 139 1.62 7.38 6.40
N PHE A 140 2.03 6.19 6.87
CA PHE A 140 1.99 5.78 8.28
C PHE A 140 3.43 5.67 8.80
N ASP A 141 3.65 5.48 10.10
CA ASP A 141 5.00 5.51 10.71
C ASP A 141 6.09 4.77 9.91
N ASN A 142 5.81 3.52 9.51
CA ASN A 142 6.80 2.62 8.93
C ASN A 142 6.58 2.28 7.44
N VAL A 143 5.45 2.67 6.85
CA VAL A 143 5.09 2.29 5.48
C VAL A 143 4.19 3.32 4.81
N VAL A 144 4.29 3.40 3.47
CA VAL A 144 3.40 4.18 2.63
C VAL A 144 2.37 3.27 1.97
N ILE A 145 1.11 3.72 1.92
CA ILE A 145 0.08 3.13 1.07
C ILE A 145 -0.05 3.98 -0.18
N GLU A 146 0.10 3.35 -1.34
CA GLU A 146 -0.23 3.94 -2.64
C GLU A 146 -1.64 3.48 -3.01
N LEU A 147 -2.58 4.42 -3.12
CA LEU A 147 -3.89 4.16 -3.70
C LEU A 147 -3.79 4.33 -5.21
N LEU A 148 -4.37 3.42 -5.98
CA LEU A 148 -4.36 3.43 -7.45
C LEU A 148 -5.78 3.37 -7.98
N GLN A 149 -6.16 4.32 -8.83
CA GLN A 149 -7.43 4.26 -9.55
C GLN A 149 -7.16 4.23 -11.05
N TYR A 150 -7.63 3.18 -11.72
CA TYR A 150 -7.72 3.13 -13.17
C TYR A 150 -9.10 3.58 -13.59
N ARG A 151 -9.21 4.59 -14.44
CA ARG A 151 -10.49 5.14 -14.92
C ARG A 151 -10.46 5.37 -16.42
N ASP A 152 -11.63 5.51 -17.04
CA ASP A 152 -11.71 5.99 -18.42
C ASP A 152 -11.25 7.45 -18.52
N ALA A 153 -10.68 7.85 -19.66
CA ALA A 153 -10.16 9.20 -19.85
C ALA A 153 -11.22 10.31 -19.68
N THR A 154 -12.49 9.99 -19.91
CA THR A 154 -13.63 10.90 -19.77
C THR A 154 -14.14 11.01 -18.33
N GLN A 155 -13.75 10.09 -17.46
CA GLN A 155 -14.18 10.06 -16.06
C GLN A 155 -13.33 11.04 -15.23
N PRO A 156 -13.91 11.74 -14.24
CA PRO A 156 -13.14 12.63 -13.39
C PRO A 156 -12.22 11.84 -12.46
N MET A 157 -11.05 12.42 -12.15
CA MET A 157 -10.16 11.92 -11.09
C MET A 157 -10.91 11.88 -9.75
N GLY A 158 -10.64 10.87 -8.91
CA GLY A 158 -11.15 10.82 -7.54
C GLY A 158 -12.46 10.04 -7.38
N LYS A 159 -13.48 10.40 -8.18
CA LYS A 159 -14.87 9.95 -7.99
C LYS A 159 -15.52 9.30 -9.20
N GLY A 160 -14.87 9.34 -10.36
CA GLY A 160 -15.40 8.74 -11.58
C GLY A 160 -15.41 7.22 -11.54
N ASP A 161 -16.07 6.62 -12.52
CA ASP A 161 -16.12 5.17 -12.65
C ASP A 161 -14.72 4.60 -12.92
N SER A 162 -14.37 3.51 -12.23
CA SER A 162 -13.14 2.78 -12.48
C SER A 162 -13.28 1.85 -13.69
N PHE A 163 -12.15 1.56 -14.33
CA PHE A 163 -12.04 0.75 -15.55
C PHE A 163 -12.54 -0.70 -15.37
N ALA A 164 -12.28 -1.30 -14.21
CA ALA A 164 -12.62 -2.69 -13.93
C ALA A 164 -13.46 -2.78 -12.66
N GLU A 165 -14.36 -3.75 -12.59
CA GLU A 165 -15.11 -4.07 -11.38
C GLU A 165 -14.19 -4.65 -10.30
N PRO A 166 -14.56 -4.56 -9.00
CA PRO A 166 -13.87 -5.26 -7.92
C PRO A 166 -13.87 -6.78 -8.14
N HIS A 167 -12.91 -7.47 -7.54
CA HIS A 167 -12.94 -8.93 -7.51
C HIS A 167 -14.01 -9.45 -6.55
N ASP A 168 -14.76 -10.48 -6.95
CA ASP A 168 -15.77 -11.12 -6.09
C ASP A 168 -15.15 -12.06 -5.02
N HIS A 169 -13.95 -12.59 -5.27
CA HIS A 169 -13.30 -13.59 -4.41
C HIS A 169 -12.31 -12.98 -3.42
N MET A 170 -12.81 -12.24 -2.45
CA MET A 170 -12.00 -11.42 -1.53
C MET A 170 -11.64 -12.08 -0.19
N SER A 171 -11.79 -13.41 -0.08
CA SER A 171 -11.32 -14.15 1.10
C SER A 171 -9.78 -14.19 1.09
N PRO A 172 -9.10 -13.97 2.25
CA PRO A 172 -7.65 -14.01 2.32
C PRO A 172 -7.10 -15.43 2.07
N ALA A 173 -7.96 -16.44 2.00
CA ALA A 173 -7.60 -17.81 1.64
C ALA A 173 -7.42 -18.03 0.12
N TYR A 174 -7.91 -17.12 -0.73
CA TYR A 174 -7.66 -17.22 -2.17
C TYR A 174 -6.21 -16.83 -2.48
N PRO A 175 -5.44 -17.66 -3.22
CA PRO A 175 -4.10 -17.29 -3.64
C PRO A 175 -4.07 -15.92 -4.33
N ARG A 176 -3.06 -15.11 -4.00
CA ARG A 176 -2.88 -13.72 -4.49
C ARG A 176 -3.85 -12.70 -3.88
N SER A 177 -4.75 -13.10 -2.99
CA SER A 177 -5.46 -12.14 -2.13
C SER A 177 -4.52 -11.69 -1.00
N MET A 178 -4.17 -10.41 -1.02
CA MET A 178 -3.34 -9.78 0.01
C MET A 178 -4.24 -9.17 1.10
N HIS A 179 -3.66 -8.96 2.28
CA HIS A 179 -4.23 -8.09 3.31
C HIS A 179 -3.19 -7.08 3.78
N ILE A 180 -3.64 -5.96 4.33
CA ILE A 180 -2.80 -4.94 4.94
C ILE A 180 -2.93 -5.07 6.45
N CYS A 181 -1.82 -5.27 7.13
CA CYS A 181 -1.78 -5.45 8.58
C CYS A 181 -1.34 -4.16 9.27
N PHE A 182 -2.23 -3.55 10.06
CA PHE A 182 -1.97 -2.35 10.83
C PHE A 182 -1.59 -2.69 12.27
N TYR A 183 -0.54 -2.04 12.77
CA TYR A 183 -0.04 -2.25 14.12
C TYR A 183 -0.70 -1.27 15.09
N ILE A 184 -1.45 -1.81 16.05
CA ILE A 184 -2.10 -1.03 17.11
C ILE A 184 -1.16 -0.95 18.31
N ARG A 185 -1.13 0.23 18.95
CA ARG A 185 -0.38 0.46 20.18
C ARG A 185 -0.86 -0.45 21.31
N GLU A 186 0.05 -0.86 22.19
CA GLU A 186 -0.21 -1.88 23.22
C GLU A 186 -1.12 -1.40 24.35
N ASP A 187 -1.19 -0.09 24.55
CA ASP A 187 -1.99 0.59 25.57
C ASP A 187 -3.43 0.91 25.13
N VAL A 188 -3.77 0.58 23.89
CA VAL A 188 -5.13 0.75 23.35
C VAL A 188 -6.01 -0.45 23.71
N ASP A 189 -7.22 -0.18 24.22
CA ASP A 189 -8.25 -1.22 24.30
C ASP A 189 -8.68 -1.64 22.89
N PHE A 190 -8.24 -2.82 22.51
CA PHE A 190 -8.46 -3.33 21.16
C PHE A 190 -9.95 -3.64 20.89
N ASN A 191 -10.72 -4.09 21.88
CA ASN A 191 -12.16 -4.32 21.64
C ASN A 191 -12.88 -2.98 21.41
N GLN A 192 -12.47 -1.94 22.13
CA GLN A 192 -12.95 -0.58 21.94
C GLN A 192 -12.59 -0.03 20.55
N PHE A 193 -11.32 -0.19 20.13
CA PHE A 193 -10.85 0.21 18.80
C PHE A 193 -11.71 -0.40 17.68
N VAL A 194 -12.02 -1.69 17.75
CA VAL A 194 -12.83 -2.37 16.72
C VAL A 194 -14.22 -1.76 16.61
N ARG A 195 -14.86 -1.47 17.74
CA ARG A 195 -16.18 -0.82 17.78
C ARG A 195 -16.12 0.57 17.15
N ASP A 196 -15.11 1.34 17.49
CA ASP A 196 -14.97 2.73 17.04
C ASP A 196 -14.61 2.81 15.55
N LEU A 197 -13.79 1.87 15.05
CA LEU A 197 -13.49 1.73 13.62
C LEU A 197 -14.77 1.52 12.80
N GLU A 198 -15.64 0.59 13.20
CA GLU A 198 -16.90 0.34 12.50
C GLU A 198 -17.85 1.55 12.59
N ALA A 199 -17.97 2.15 13.78
CA ALA A 199 -18.85 3.29 14.00
C ALA A 199 -18.41 4.54 13.22
N GLU A 200 -17.12 4.88 13.25
CA GLU A 200 -16.57 6.03 12.54
C GLU A 200 -16.65 5.86 11.02
N SER A 201 -16.35 4.65 10.53
CA SER A 201 -16.49 4.33 9.11
C SER A 201 -17.97 4.44 8.66
N ALA A 202 -18.90 3.91 9.45
CA ALA A 202 -20.33 4.00 9.15
C ALA A 202 -20.83 5.46 9.16
N ARG A 203 -20.36 6.28 10.10
CA ARG A 203 -20.69 7.72 10.17
C ARG A 203 -20.30 8.48 8.90
N ARG A 204 -19.23 8.04 8.22
CA ARG A 204 -18.74 8.58 6.95
C ARG A 204 -19.33 7.89 5.72
N GLY A 205 -20.30 6.99 5.90
CA GLY A 205 -20.95 6.26 4.80
C GLY A 205 -20.20 5.02 4.32
N MET A 206 -19.08 4.64 4.95
CA MET A 206 -18.26 3.47 4.60
C MET A 206 -18.78 2.19 5.26
N THR A 207 -20.05 1.86 5.03
CA THR A 207 -20.78 0.75 5.69
C THR A 207 -20.29 -0.67 5.36
N GLN A 208 -19.35 -0.78 4.42
CA GLN A 208 -18.66 -2.03 4.08
C GLN A 208 -17.47 -2.33 4.99
N VAL A 209 -17.00 -1.36 5.79
CA VAL A 209 -15.99 -1.61 6.83
C VAL A 209 -16.65 -2.43 7.94
N ARG A 210 -16.34 -3.72 7.96
CA ARG A 210 -16.98 -4.70 8.85
C ARG A 210 -15.94 -5.63 9.45
N ALA A 211 -15.84 -5.65 10.76
CA ALA A 211 -14.96 -6.53 11.49
C ALA A 211 -15.62 -7.90 11.75
N ASN A 212 -14.83 -8.96 11.60
CA ASN A 212 -15.26 -10.30 11.97
C ASN A 212 -15.44 -10.40 13.51
N ARG A 213 -16.08 -11.48 13.95
CA ARG A 213 -16.18 -11.85 15.37
C ARG A 213 -15.50 -13.18 15.60
N VAL A 214 -14.96 -13.40 16.79
CA VAL A 214 -14.29 -14.66 17.16
C VAL A 214 -15.26 -15.75 17.65
N ILE A 215 -16.55 -15.50 17.48
CA ILE A 215 -17.64 -16.44 17.78
C ILE A 215 -18.41 -16.72 16.49
N THR A 216 -19.06 -17.87 16.45
CA THR A 216 -19.96 -18.20 15.34
C THR A 216 -21.15 -17.26 15.33
N VAL A 217 -21.33 -16.57 14.21
CA VAL A 217 -22.53 -15.80 13.86
C VAL A 217 -22.93 -16.20 12.44
N THR A 218 -24.22 -16.17 12.15
CA THR A 218 -24.80 -16.61 10.87
C THR A 218 -25.49 -15.49 10.10
N SER A 219 -25.64 -14.31 10.72
CA SER A 219 -26.21 -13.12 10.10
C SER A 219 -25.50 -11.85 10.53
N GLU A 220 -25.69 -10.77 9.75
CA GLU A 220 -25.17 -9.45 10.11
C GLU A 220 -25.80 -8.93 11.41
N GLN A 221 -27.08 -9.24 11.66
CA GLN A 221 -27.74 -8.86 12.90
C GLN A 221 -27.10 -9.54 14.11
N GLU A 222 -26.78 -10.84 14.02
CA GLU A 222 -26.05 -11.56 15.06
C GLU A 222 -24.63 -10.99 15.27
N ARG A 223 -23.93 -10.63 14.18
CA ARG A 223 -22.60 -10.01 14.24
C ARG A 223 -22.61 -8.67 14.98
N LEU A 224 -23.61 -7.83 14.71
CA LEU A 224 -23.80 -6.54 15.37
C LEU A 224 -24.22 -6.69 16.84
N ALA A 225 -24.99 -7.73 17.17
CA ALA A 225 -25.42 -8.04 18.53
C ALA A 225 -24.35 -8.78 19.37
N ALA A 226 -23.26 -9.25 18.75
CA ALA A 226 -22.18 -9.95 19.44
C ALA A 226 -21.56 -9.09 20.56
N PRO A 227 -21.20 -9.67 21.72
CA PRO A 227 -20.61 -8.92 22.82
C PRO A 227 -19.24 -8.36 22.42
N MET A 228 -18.84 -7.22 23.02
CA MET A 228 -17.53 -6.59 22.75
C MET A 228 -16.34 -7.52 22.99
N SER A 229 -16.46 -8.49 23.91
CA SER A 229 -15.43 -9.50 24.14
C SER A 229 -15.15 -10.39 22.93
N ALA A 230 -16.09 -10.47 21.97
CA ALA A 230 -15.95 -11.23 20.73
C ALA A 230 -15.25 -10.44 19.61
N ASN A 231 -14.87 -9.18 19.83
CA ASN A 231 -14.24 -8.36 18.80
C ASN A 231 -12.84 -8.85 18.44
N THR A 232 -12.05 -9.31 19.41
CA THR A 232 -10.62 -9.54 19.22
C THR A 232 -10.17 -10.95 19.58
N ASN A 233 -9.42 -11.60 18.70
CA ASN A 233 -8.79 -12.89 18.97
C ASN A 233 -7.49 -12.70 19.73
N ARG A 234 -7.27 -13.44 20.83
CA ARG A 234 -6.03 -13.41 21.61
C ARG A 234 -5.39 -14.78 21.63
N ILE A 235 -4.19 -14.87 21.06
CA ILE A 235 -3.41 -16.10 21.01
C ILE A 235 -2.50 -16.17 22.23
N THR A 236 -2.74 -17.17 23.10
CA THR A 236 -2.05 -17.32 24.38
C THR A 236 -1.11 -18.53 24.44
N ALA A 237 -0.94 -19.26 23.33
CA ALA A 237 -0.15 -20.48 23.26
C ALA A 237 0.62 -20.60 21.94
N GLY A 238 1.65 -21.45 21.96
CA GLY A 238 2.50 -21.72 20.78
C GLY A 238 3.43 -20.56 20.41
N LYS A 239 4.04 -20.64 19.22
CA LYS A 239 4.97 -19.61 18.71
C LYS A 239 4.30 -18.26 18.42
N SER A 240 2.98 -18.26 18.30
CA SER A 240 2.15 -17.07 18.09
C SER A 240 1.63 -16.46 19.40
N ASN A 241 2.06 -16.97 20.56
CA ASN A 241 1.66 -16.44 21.85
C ASN A 241 2.00 -14.94 21.98
N GLY A 242 1.01 -14.15 22.36
CA GLY A 242 1.10 -12.70 22.51
C GLY A 242 0.51 -11.91 21.34
N TRP A 243 0.02 -12.57 20.29
CA TRP A 243 -0.79 -11.90 19.28
C TRP A 243 -2.20 -11.61 19.79
N SER A 244 -2.64 -10.39 19.57
CA SER A 244 -4.04 -9.99 19.55
C SER A 244 -4.37 -9.54 18.13
N LEU A 245 -5.48 -9.99 17.53
CA LEU A 245 -5.79 -9.65 16.14
C LEU A 245 -7.28 -9.64 15.79
N ILE A 246 -7.61 -8.90 14.74
CA ILE A 246 -8.90 -8.92 14.04
C ILE A 246 -8.68 -8.85 12.53
N TYR A 247 -9.64 -9.38 11.78
CA TYR A 247 -9.78 -9.13 10.35
C TYR A 247 -11.04 -8.32 10.10
N CYS A 248 -10.95 -7.35 9.19
CA CYS A 248 -12.09 -6.61 8.69
C CYS A 248 -11.96 -6.34 7.19
N LYS A 249 -13.05 -5.88 6.60
CA LYS A 249 -13.05 -5.26 5.29
C LYS A 249 -12.68 -3.78 5.38
N GLY A 250 -12.00 -3.26 4.37
CA GLY A 250 -11.88 -1.82 4.16
C GLY A 250 -12.98 -1.26 3.23
N PRO A 251 -12.97 0.06 2.97
CA PRO A 251 -13.99 0.76 2.16
C PRO A 251 -13.97 0.41 0.67
N GLU A 252 -13.04 -0.41 0.19
CA GLU A 252 -12.98 -0.90 -1.18
C GLU A 252 -13.14 -2.44 -1.22
N GLY A 253 -13.45 -3.05 -0.08
CA GLY A 253 -13.63 -4.50 0.06
C GLY A 253 -12.32 -5.28 0.25
N GLU A 254 -11.19 -4.58 0.29
CA GLU A 254 -9.87 -5.09 0.61
C GLU A 254 -9.82 -5.70 2.01
N GLN A 255 -8.87 -6.61 2.21
CA GLN A 255 -8.67 -7.28 3.49
C GLN A 255 -7.75 -6.45 4.38
N LEU A 256 -8.24 -6.10 5.57
CA LEU A 256 -7.46 -5.45 6.59
C LEU A 256 -7.31 -6.39 7.79
N GLU A 257 -6.10 -6.44 8.32
CA GLU A 257 -5.79 -7.03 9.60
C GLU A 257 -5.36 -5.90 10.54
N PHE A 258 -5.79 -5.95 11.79
CA PHE A 258 -5.21 -5.12 12.83
C PHE A 258 -4.65 -6.04 13.90
N VAL A 259 -3.51 -5.66 14.48
CA VAL A 259 -2.81 -6.51 15.44
C VAL A 259 -2.17 -5.72 16.58
N GLN A 260 -2.06 -6.36 17.73
CA GLN A 260 -1.10 -6.04 18.78
C GLN A 260 -0.14 -7.23 18.93
N ALA A 261 1.15 -6.96 18.86
CA ALA A 261 2.20 -7.93 19.14
C ALA A 261 2.67 -7.66 20.58
N LEU A 262 2.39 -8.59 21.49
CA LEU A 262 2.68 -8.47 22.91
C LEU A 262 3.63 -9.57 23.36
N GLY A 263 4.32 -9.35 24.49
CA GLY A 263 5.07 -10.38 25.19
C GLY A 263 6.01 -11.22 24.28
N PRO A 264 5.83 -12.56 24.18
CA PRO A 264 6.74 -13.42 23.43
C PRO A 264 6.86 -13.11 21.95
N VAL A 265 5.74 -12.82 21.26
CA VAL A 265 5.80 -12.57 19.83
C VAL A 265 6.46 -11.23 19.53
N LYS A 266 6.18 -10.18 20.33
CA LYS A 266 6.88 -8.89 20.23
C LYS A 266 8.39 -9.07 20.26
N LYS A 267 8.89 -9.77 21.28
CA LYS A 267 10.32 -10.08 21.44
C LYS A 267 10.89 -10.77 20.20
N THR A 268 10.15 -11.73 19.62
CA THR A 268 10.57 -12.45 18.41
C THR A 268 10.78 -11.50 17.22
N PHE A 269 9.86 -10.56 16.99
CA PHE A 269 9.97 -9.58 15.90
C PHE A 269 11.10 -8.57 16.15
N GLU A 270 11.27 -8.11 17.39
CA GLU A 270 12.35 -7.20 17.77
C GLU A 270 13.74 -7.83 17.58
N GLU A 271 13.91 -9.09 18.00
CA GLU A 271 15.14 -9.85 17.79
C GLU A 271 15.46 -10.03 16.31
N ALA A 272 14.45 -10.33 15.48
CA ALA A 272 14.62 -10.46 14.03
C ALA A 272 15.03 -9.14 13.37
N LEU A 273 14.41 -8.02 13.78
CA LEU A 273 14.76 -6.69 13.28
C LEU A 273 16.20 -6.29 13.69
N SER A 274 16.57 -6.54 14.94
CA SER A 274 17.92 -6.31 15.45
C SER A 274 18.95 -7.12 14.66
N ALA A 275 18.70 -8.41 14.45
CA ALA A 275 19.58 -9.28 13.66
C ALA A 275 19.73 -8.79 12.20
N ARG A 276 18.67 -8.28 11.57
CA ARG A 276 18.75 -7.68 10.22
C ARG A 276 19.64 -6.44 10.22
N ARG A 277 19.48 -5.54 11.19
CA ARG A 277 20.29 -4.32 11.31
C ARG A 277 21.77 -4.64 11.49
N SER A 278 22.10 -5.61 12.35
CA SER A 278 23.48 -6.06 12.54
C SER A 278 24.10 -6.66 11.28
N LYS A 279 23.33 -7.44 10.50
CA LYS A 279 23.81 -7.98 9.21
C LYS A 279 24.09 -6.88 8.17
N LEU A 280 23.30 -5.82 8.15
CA LEU A 280 23.52 -4.70 7.23
C LEU A 280 24.71 -3.84 7.64
N ALA A 281 24.97 -3.67 8.94
CA ALA A 281 26.14 -2.93 9.43
C ALA A 281 27.47 -3.68 9.25
N ALA A 282 27.43 -5.00 9.05
CA ALA A 282 28.62 -5.83 8.87
C ALA A 282 29.03 -6.02 7.39
N ASN A 283 28.22 -5.54 6.44
CA ASN A 283 28.45 -5.63 4.99
C ASN A 283 28.77 -4.25 4.41
#